data_AF-A0A3D9MSM7-F1
#
_entry.id   AF-A0A3D9MSM7-F1
#
_cell.length_a   1.000
_cell.length_b   1.000
_cell.length_c   1.000
_cell.angle_alpha   90.00
_cell.angle_beta   90.00
_cell.angle_gamma   90.00
#
_symmetry.space_group_name_H-M   'P 1'
#
loop_
_entity.id
_entity.type
_entity.pdbx_description
1 polymer ?
#
loop_
_entity_poly.entity_id
_entity_poly.type
_entity_poly.pdbx_seq_one_letter_code
_entity_poly.pdbx_strand_id
1 'polypeptide(L)'
;MARRIILKGDKTDRNGEVLEGVATSMLEGRPVAYHGAPVFCHTCNTQGVIVGDGPSLPMTFMGKQLALENDICKCKCEPPPRLVASQRQASISPMSELTGHHFQPYFTLEYCREQL
;
A
#
# COMPACT_ATOMS: atom_id res chain seq x y z
N MET A 1 15.23 -1.44 3.01
CA MET A 1 14.30 -0.91 4.03
C MET A 1 12.87 -1.33 3.72
N ALA A 2 12.17 -1.96 4.67
CA ALA A 2 10.82 -2.46 4.49
C ALA A 2 9.77 -1.33 4.52
N ARG A 3 8.81 -1.35 3.60
CA ARG A 3 7.68 -0.40 3.55
C ARG A 3 6.39 -1.12 3.93
N ARG A 4 5.58 -0.51 4.79
CA ARG A 4 4.31 -1.10 5.25
C ARG A 4 3.24 -1.09 4.16
N ILE A 5 2.37 -2.08 4.18
CA ILE A 5 1.22 -2.16 3.26
C ILE A 5 0.15 -1.16 3.68
N ILE A 6 -0.44 -0.44 2.72
CA ILE A 6 -1.57 0.47 2.93
C ILE A 6 -2.89 -0.27 2.81
N LEU A 7 -3.83 0.03 3.70
CA LEU A 7 -5.19 -0.52 3.72
C LEU A 7 -6.23 0.55 3.40
N LYS A 8 -7.43 0.11 3.01
CA LYS A 8 -8.61 0.98 2.96
C LYS A 8 -8.82 1.66 4.32
N GLY A 9 -9.10 2.96 4.29
CA GLY A 9 -9.28 3.81 5.47
C GLY A 9 -7.98 4.35 6.06
N ASP A 10 -6.80 3.92 5.58
CA ASP A 10 -5.54 4.55 5.99
C ASP A 10 -5.49 6.00 5.52
N LYS A 11 -4.69 6.79 6.24
CA LYS A 11 -4.63 8.24 6.06
C LYS A 11 -3.41 8.67 5.28
N THR A 12 -3.48 9.87 4.71
CA THR A 12 -2.29 10.60 4.29
C THR A 12 -1.74 11.45 5.44
N ASP A 13 -0.49 11.88 5.32
CA ASP A 13 0.16 12.87 6.19
C ASP A 13 -0.58 14.22 6.29
N ARG A 14 -1.51 14.47 5.36
CA ARG A 14 -2.41 15.64 5.33
C ARG A 14 -3.88 15.28 5.53
N ASN A 15 -4.13 14.20 6.27
CA ASN A 15 -5.46 13.74 6.66
C ASN A 15 -6.38 13.36 5.48
N GLY A 16 -5.84 13.02 4.31
CA GLY A 16 -6.61 12.36 3.25
C GLY A 16 -6.94 10.91 3.63
N GLU A 17 -7.93 10.28 3.00
CA GLU A 17 -8.38 8.92 3.30
C GLU A 17 -8.44 8.02 2.07
N VAL A 18 -7.87 6.81 2.18
CA VAL A 18 -7.93 5.79 1.13
C VAL A 18 -9.32 5.15 1.08
N LEU A 19 -9.99 5.21 -0.07
CA LEU A 19 -11.41 4.83 -0.18
C LEU A 19 -11.63 3.37 -0.60
N GLU A 20 -10.66 2.78 -1.31
CA GLU A 20 -10.79 1.43 -1.86
C GLU A 20 -9.57 0.55 -1.58
N GLY A 21 -9.84 -0.75 -1.64
CA GLY A 21 -8.83 -1.80 -1.64
C GLY A 21 -9.39 -3.07 -2.28
N VAL A 22 -8.56 -4.09 -2.43
CA VAL A 22 -8.93 -5.37 -3.02
C VAL A 22 -9.70 -6.19 -1.99
N ALA A 23 -11.00 -6.39 -2.19
CA ALA A 23 -11.87 -7.07 -1.22
C ALA A 23 -11.46 -8.52 -0.90
N THR A 24 -10.84 -9.22 -1.86
CA THR A 24 -10.34 -10.59 -1.69
C THR A 24 -9.04 -10.67 -0.89
N SER A 25 -8.47 -9.53 -0.49
CA SER A 25 -7.21 -9.46 0.24
C SER A 25 -7.38 -8.55 1.44
N MET A 26 -7.55 -9.17 2.61
CA MET A 26 -7.85 -8.48 3.84
C MET A 26 -6.67 -8.58 4.80
N LEU A 27 -6.35 -7.46 5.45
CA LEU A 27 -5.41 -7.39 6.56
C LEU A 27 -6.12 -6.65 7.70
N GLU A 28 -6.11 -7.23 8.90
CA GLU A 28 -6.85 -6.69 10.06
C GLU A 28 -8.35 -6.41 9.74
N GLY A 29 -8.97 -7.26 8.91
CA GLY A 29 -10.36 -7.08 8.49
C GLY A 29 -10.60 -5.92 7.52
N ARG A 30 -9.55 -5.28 7.00
CA ARG A 30 -9.64 -4.19 6.01
C ARG A 30 -9.01 -4.59 4.66
N PRO A 31 -9.63 -4.21 3.52
CA PRO A 31 -9.06 -4.47 2.20
C PRO A 31 -7.69 -3.81 2.00
N VAL A 32 -6.78 -4.53 1.35
CA VAL A 32 -5.45 -4.01 0.98
C VAL A 32 -5.57 -3.02 -0.20
N ALA A 33 -4.96 -1.84 -0.08
CA ALA A 33 -4.97 -0.81 -1.11
C ALA A 33 -3.97 -1.10 -2.25
N TYR A 34 -4.23 -0.52 -3.41
CA TYR A 34 -3.48 -0.76 -4.64
C TYR A 34 -3.19 0.56 -5.36
N HIS A 35 -2.18 0.58 -6.23
CA HIS A 35 -1.89 1.75 -7.08
C HIS A 35 -3.07 2.02 -8.02
N GLY A 36 -3.48 3.28 -8.08
CA GLY A 36 -4.70 3.72 -8.75
C GLY A 36 -5.94 3.70 -7.87
N ALA A 37 -5.89 3.16 -6.64
CA ALA A 37 -7.01 3.27 -5.71
C ALA A 37 -7.29 4.76 -5.39
N PRO A 38 -8.56 5.16 -5.30
CA PRO A 38 -8.93 6.53 -4.99
C PRO A 38 -8.66 6.91 -3.53
N VAL A 39 -8.24 8.16 -3.34
CA VAL A 39 -8.01 8.78 -2.03
C VAL A 39 -8.74 10.11 -1.99
N PHE A 40 -9.59 10.32 -0.97
CA PHE A 40 -10.19 11.63 -0.76
C PHE A 40 -9.24 12.52 0.03
N CYS A 41 -8.76 13.62 -0.57
CA CYS A 41 -7.86 14.56 0.09
C CYS A 41 -8.68 15.67 0.76
N HIS A 42 -8.71 15.67 2.10
CA HIS A 42 -9.41 16.70 2.88
C HIS A 42 -8.73 18.08 2.81
N THR A 43 -7.47 18.18 2.39
CA THR A 43 -6.75 19.46 2.27
C THR A 43 -7.17 20.26 1.05
N CYS A 44 -7.25 19.64 -0.13
CA CYS A 44 -7.66 20.30 -1.37
C CYS A 44 -9.10 19.97 -1.78
N ASN A 45 -9.82 19.18 -0.97
CA ASN A 45 -11.19 18.75 -1.17
C ASN A 45 -11.45 18.09 -2.54
N THR A 46 -10.49 17.31 -3.01
CA THR A 46 -10.58 16.56 -4.28
C THR A 46 -10.17 15.11 -4.09
N GLN A 47 -10.65 14.26 -5.00
CA GLN A 47 -10.21 12.88 -5.08
C GLN A 47 -8.92 12.81 -5.89
N GLY A 48 -7.89 12.21 -5.29
CA GLY A 48 -6.66 11.80 -5.96
C GLY A 48 -6.60 10.29 -6.14
N VAL A 49 -5.47 9.80 -6.65
CA VAL A 49 -5.19 8.37 -6.79
C VAL A 49 -3.83 8.04 -6.19
N ILE A 50 -3.68 6.82 -5.68
CA ILE A 50 -2.38 6.35 -5.18
C ILE A 50 -1.43 6.12 -6.35
N VAL A 51 -0.22 6.66 -6.25
CA VAL A 51 0.89 6.42 -7.19
C VAL A 51 2.16 6.10 -6.41
N GLY A 52 2.97 5.19 -6.96
CA GLY A 52 4.25 4.83 -6.36
C GLY A 52 5.22 6.01 -6.32
N ASP A 53 5.88 6.17 -5.17
CA ASP A 53 7.02 7.09 -5.02
C ASP A 53 8.30 6.26 -4.81
N GLY A 54 9.22 6.31 -5.78
CA GLY A 54 10.49 5.57 -5.75
C GLY A 54 10.52 4.30 -6.63
N PRO A 55 11.62 3.50 -6.54
CA PRO A 55 11.80 2.31 -7.37
C PRO A 55 10.66 1.33 -7.11
N SER A 56 9.86 1.12 -8.16
CA SER A 56 8.73 0.19 -8.10
C SER A 56 9.28 -1.20 -7.82
N LEU A 57 8.85 -1.76 -6.70
CA LEU A 57 8.96 -3.20 -6.51
C LEU A 57 8.14 -3.86 -7.61
N PRO A 58 8.71 -4.74 -8.46
CA PRO A 58 7.95 -5.41 -9.52
C PRO A 58 6.90 -6.39 -8.97
N MET A 59 6.64 -6.40 -7.66
CA MET A 59 5.61 -7.21 -7.05
C MET A 59 4.23 -6.69 -7.39
N THR A 60 3.63 -7.39 -8.34
CA THR A 60 2.25 -7.20 -8.77
C THR A 60 1.40 -8.28 -8.11
N PHE A 61 0.45 -7.89 -7.27
CA PHE A 61 -0.51 -8.80 -6.66
C PHE A 61 -1.80 -8.79 -7.48
N MET A 62 -2.21 -9.94 -8.04
CA MET A 62 -3.39 -10.06 -8.92
C MET A 62 -3.41 -9.05 -10.10
N GLY A 63 -2.26 -8.74 -10.69
CA GLY A 63 -2.16 -7.75 -11.79
C GLY A 63 -2.20 -6.28 -11.34
N LYS A 64 -2.27 -6.00 -10.03
CA LYS A 64 -2.21 -4.64 -9.46
C LYS A 64 -0.99 -4.49 -8.55
N GLN A 65 -0.32 -3.35 -8.65
CA GLN A 65 0.76 -3.01 -7.73
C GLN A 65 0.17 -2.63 -6.37
N LEU A 66 0.72 -3.17 -5.29
CA LEU A 66 0.28 -2.85 -3.93
C LEU A 66 0.68 -1.43 -3.55
N ALA A 67 -0.21 -0.73 -2.84
CA ALA A 67 0.10 0.56 -2.25
C ALA A 67 0.95 0.38 -0.98
N LEU A 68 2.04 1.13 -0.88
CA LEU A 68 3.00 1.06 0.21
C LEU A 68 3.10 2.40 0.95
N GLU A 69 3.50 2.34 2.21
CA GLU A 69 3.78 3.53 3.01
C GLU A 69 4.79 4.44 2.30
N ASN A 70 4.54 5.75 2.37
CA ASN A 70 5.24 6.80 1.64
C ASN A 70 4.94 6.89 0.14
N ASP A 71 4.05 6.03 -0.41
CA ASP A 71 3.48 6.30 -1.73
C ASP A 71 2.68 7.61 -1.70
N ILE A 72 2.43 8.17 -2.87
CA ILE A 72 1.88 9.51 -3.00
C ILE A 72 0.39 9.45 -3.36
N CYS A 73 -0.40 10.33 -2.77
CA CYS A 73 -1.73 10.69 -3.24
C CYS A 73 -1.61 11.77 -4.32
N LYS A 74 -1.83 11.41 -5.59
CA LYS A 74 -1.83 12.36 -6.71
C LYS A 74 -3.16 13.12 -6.76
N CYS A 75 -3.29 14.12 -5.89
CA CYS A 75 -4.37 15.10 -5.88
C CYS A 75 -3.87 16.48 -6.37
N LYS A 76 -4.58 17.57 -6.04
CA LYS A 76 -4.20 18.96 -6.42
C LYS A 76 -3.19 19.63 -5.46
N CYS A 77 -2.76 18.96 -4.41
CA CYS A 77 -1.83 19.52 -3.43
C CYS A 77 -0.38 19.54 -3.96
N GLU A 78 0.37 20.58 -3.59
CA GLU A 78 1.81 20.68 -3.83
C GLU A 78 2.56 21.00 -2.52
N PRO A 79 3.59 20.22 -2.14
CA PRO A 79 3.88 18.88 -2.64
C PRO A 79 2.70 17.92 -2.39
N PRO A 80 2.60 16.83 -3.16
CA PRO A 80 1.50 15.89 -3.01
C PRO A 80 1.61 15.11 -1.69
N PRO A 81 0.49 14.79 -1.02
CA PRO A 81 0.49 14.11 0.28
C PRO A 81 1.03 12.67 0.19
N ARG A 82 1.58 12.15 1.28
CA ARG A 82 2.12 10.80 1.39
C ARG A 82 1.22 9.89 2.21
N LEU A 83 1.13 8.63 1.84
CA LEU A 83 0.33 7.63 2.57
C LEU A 83 1.04 7.16 3.84
N VAL A 84 0.26 7.01 4.91
CA VAL A 84 0.72 6.58 6.23
C VAL A 84 -0.05 5.31 6.60
N ALA A 85 0.65 4.19 6.73
CA ALA A 85 0.04 2.94 7.15
C ALA A 85 -0.34 3.02 8.64
N SER A 86 -1.58 2.69 8.99
CA SER A 86 -1.95 2.61 10.41
C SER A 86 -1.52 1.30 11.07
N GLN A 87 -1.37 0.24 10.27
CA GLN A 87 -0.99 -1.09 10.70
C GLN A 87 0.55 -1.24 10.85
N ARG A 88 1.01 -2.23 11.62
CA ARG A 88 2.45 -2.55 11.78
C ARG A 88 2.83 -4.01 11.51
N GLN A 89 1.86 -4.84 11.13
CA GLN A 89 2.00 -6.29 10.98
C GLN A 89 2.60 -6.69 9.62
N ALA A 90 2.26 -5.99 8.54
CA ALA A 90 2.65 -6.37 7.19
C ALA A 90 3.56 -5.31 6.54
N SER A 91 4.70 -5.76 6.01
CA SER A 91 5.63 -4.90 5.27
C SER A 91 6.31 -5.67 4.15
N ILE A 92 6.80 -4.93 3.17
CA ILE A 92 7.47 -5.43 1.98
C ILE A 92 8.88 -4.84 1.91
N SER A 93 9.88 -5.71 1.76
CA SER A 93 11.28 -5.33 1.55
C SER A 93 11.67 -5.48 0.08
N PRO A 94 12.54 -4.61 -0.46
CA PRO A 94 13.02 -4.75 -1.82
C PRO A 94 13.96 -5.95 -2.00
N MET A 95 13.83 -6.61 -3.15
CA MET A 95 14.61 -7.82 -3.47
C MET A 95 16.14 -7.60 -3.52
N SER A 96 16.61 -6.36 -3.66
CA SER A 96 18.05 -6.04 -3.74
C SER A 96 18.82 -6.20 -2.42
N GLU A 97 18.15 -6.45 -1.29
CA GLU A 97 18.79 -6.67 0.02
C GLU A 97 18.97 -8.17 0.38
N LEU A 98 18.61 -9.10 -0.52
CA LEU A 98 18.66 -10.54 -0.26
C LEU A 98 19.88 -11.21 -0.93
N THR A 99 21.09 -10.73 -0.66
CA THR A 99 22.30 -11.54 -0.86
C THR A 99 22.49 -12.42 0.37
N GLY A 100 22.05 -13.67 0.33
CA GLY A 100 22.46 -14.59 1.39
C GLY A 100 21.82 -15.96 1.41
N HIS A 101 20.50 -16.08 1.31
CA HIS A 101 19.85 -17.39 1.40
C HIS A 101 18.63 -17.46 0.50
N HIS A 102 18.62 -18.51 -0.32
CA HIS A 102 17.55 -18.94 -1.20
C HIS A 102 16.23 -19.07 -0.41
N PHE A 103 15.42 -18.02 -0.42
CA PHE A 103 14.06 -18.05 0.06
C PHE A 103 13.19 -17.43 -1.04
N GLN A 104 12.25 -18.23 -1.56
CA GLN A 104 11.41 -17.85 -2.69
C GLN A 104 10.65 -16.55 -2.39
N PRO A 105 10.37 -15.69 -3.39
CA PRO A 105 9.52 -14.52 -3.26
C PRO A 105 8.05 -14.96 -3.20
N TYR A 106 7.72 -15.89 -2.32
CA TYR A 106 6.37 -16.04 -1.85
C TYR A 106 6.25 -15.08 -0.68
N PHE A 107 5.53 -13.99 -0.96
CA PHE A 107 4.66 -13.38 0.04
C PHE A 107 4.23 -14.48 1.00
N THR A 108 4.57 -14.38 2.28
CA THR A 108 4.00 -15.28 3.28
C THR A 108 2.52 -14.91 3.38
N LEU A 109 1.74 -15.37 2.39
CA LEU A 109 0.30 -15.58 2.44
C LEU A 109 -0.02 -16.75 3.39
N GLU A 110 0.84 -17.06 4.37
CA GLU A 110 0.43 -17.97 5.45
C GLU A 110 -0.68 -17.37 6.31
N TYR A 111 -1.00 -16.07 6.19
CA TYR A 111 -2.19 -15.53 6.84
C TYR A 111 -3.51 -15.71 6.05
N CYS A 112 -3.46 -16.06 4.75
CA CYS A 112 -4.68 -16.31 3.97
C CYS A 112 -5.14 -17.78 3.99
N ARG A 113 -4.45 -18.68 4.72
CA ARG A 113 -4.83 -20.10 4.80
C ARG A 113 -5.56 -20.49 6.10
N GLU A 114 -5.65 -19.60 7.09
CA GLU A 114 -6.23 -19.92 8.41
C GLU A 114 -7.62 -19.31 8.68
N GLN A 115 -8.39 -18.96 7.63
CA GLN A 115 -9.77 -18.45 7.77
C GLN A 115 -10.78 -19.21 6.91
N LEU A 116 -10.58 -20.52 6.73
CA LEU A 116 -11.58 -21.47 6.22
C LEU A 116 -11.87 -22.53 7.27
#